data_AF-A0AAP0KB18-F1
#
_entry.id   AF-A0AAP0KB18-F1
#
_cell.length_a   1.000
_cell.length_b   1.000
_cell.length_c   1.000
_cell.angle_alpha   90.00
_cell.angle_beta   90.00
_cell.angle_gamma   90.00
#
_symmetry.space_group_name_H-M   'P 1'
#
loop_
_entity.id
_entity.type
_entity.pdbx_description
1 polymer ?
#
loop_
_entity_poly.entity_id
_entity_poly.type
_entity_poly.pdbx_seq_one_letter_code
_entity_poly.pdbx_strand_id
1 'polypeptide(L)'
;MRTGNDELAFEANGDYTRQIGYINISKYSNVTNGGLSTNLLNNIWSQPEEIFPVDGQPEIRQYAFWVPVKNHYFEVAKNIKIEGLELERSFLHSKFNVTPIDMESASVALVSHQHRTPFIAFRALSDLAGGGSSSSNEAAIFGSLAAQNAVQVLIRFIALLFA
;
A
#
# COMPACT_ATOMS: atom_id res chain seq x y z
N MET A 1 -0.27 12.74 25.13
CA MET A 1 0.03 12.29 23.75
C MET A 1 0.64 10.90 23.86
N ARG A 2 0.10 9.92 23.13
CA ARG A 2 0.71 8.58 23.11
C ARG A 2 2.06 8.63 22.39
N THR A 3 3.11 8.06 22.99
CA THR A 3 4.43 7.95 22.36
C THR A 3 4.48 6.72 21.44
N GLY A 4 5.46 6.64 20.54
CA GLY A 4 5.59 5.50 19.63
C GLY A 4 5.91 4.15 20.27
N ASN A 5 6.24 4.16 21.57
CA ASN A 5 6.48 2.96 22.37
C ASN A 5 5.25 2.55 23.18
N ASP A 6 4.23 3.40 23.28
CA ASP A 6 3.02 3.11 24.05
C ASP A 6 2.28 1.95 23.40
N GLU A 7 1.95 0.93 24.19
CA GLU A 7 1.22 -0.25 23.75
C GLU A 7 -0.04 0.12 22.96
N LEU A 8 -0.16 -0.46 21.76
CA LEU A 8 -1.31 -0.24 20.89
C LEU A 8 -2.49 -1.10 21.34
N ALA A 9 -3.69 -0.71 20.92
CA ALA A 9 -4.88 -1.51 21.20
C ALA A 9 -4.67 -2.95 20.68
N PHE A 10 -4.99 -3.92 21.55
CA PHE A 10 -4.90 -5.36 21.30
C PHE A 10 -3.49 -5.94 21.13
N GLU A 11 -2.44 -5.14 21.31
CA GLU A 11 -1.05 -5.61 21.25
C GLU A 11 -0.73 -6.60 22.40
N ALA A 12 -1.20 -6.35 23.63
CA ALA A 12 -1.11 -7.35 24.71
C ALA A 12 -1.85 -8.66 24.43
N ASN A 13 -2.83 -8.66 23.52
CA ASN A 13 -3.57 -9.87 23.18
C ASN A 13 -2.87 -10.70 22.08
N GLY A 14 -1.67 -10.28 21.65
CA GLY A 14 -0.88 -10.98 20.66
C GLY A 14 -1.23 -10.61 19.21
N ASP A 15 -2.05 -9.60 19.00
CA ASP A 15 -2.36 -9.12 17.66
C ASP A 15 -1.13 -8.47 17.02
N TYR A 16 -0.90 -8.76 15.74
CA TYR A 16 0.28 -8.40 14.97
C TYR A 16 0.34 -6.93 14.56
N THR A 17 -0.28 -6.04 15.35
CA THR A 17 -0.47 -4.61 15.10
C THR A 17 0.84 -3.89 14.73
N ARG A 18 1.98 -4.34 15.26
CA ARG A 18 3.30 -3.79 14.88
C ARG A 18 4.16 -4.72 14.01
N GLN A 19 3.78 -5.98 13.85
CA GLN A 19 4.55 -6.93 13.02
C GLN A 19 4.30 -6.69 11.53
N ILE A 20 3.10 -6.21 11.17
CA ILE A 20 2.72 -5.93 9.78
C ILE A 20 2.52 -4.41 9.62
N GLY A 21 3.22 -3.81 8.66
CA GLY A 21 2.98 -2.41 8.27
C GLY A 21 3.37 -1.33 9.28
N TYR A 22 4.24 -1.61 10.26
CA TYR A 22 4.72 -0.60 11.22
C TYR A 22 5.88 0.23 10.66
N ILE A 23 5.69 1.55 10.60
CA ILE A 23 6.71 2.53 10.22
C ILE A 23 6.74 3.64 11.26
N ASN A 24 7.88 3.80 11.92
CA ASN A 24 8.13 4.93 12.80
C ASN A 24 8.77 6.08 12.01
N ILE A 25 7.93 7.03 11.56
CA ILE A 25 8.34 8.14 10.68
C ILE A 25 9.33 9.07 11.37
N SER A 26 9.26 9.18 12.70
CA SER A 26 10.18 10.03 13.47
C SER A 26 11.65 9.61 13.37
N LYS A 27 11.92 8.34 12.98
CA LYS A 27 13.28 7.84 12.71
C LYS A 27 13.86 8.27 11.36
N TYR A 28 13.03 8.79 10.46
CA TYR A 28 13.42 9.15 9.09
C TYR A 28 13.52 10.67 8.90
N SER A 29 13.99 11.40 9.91
CA SER A 29 14.31 12.83 9.80
C SER A 29 15.68 13.04 9.16
N ASN A 30 15.74 13.88 8.13
CA ASN A 30 17.02 14.35 7.60
C ASN A 30 17.59 15.45 8.51
N VAL A 31 18.50 15.06 9.39
CA VAL A 31 19.15 15.99 10.32
C VAL A 31 20.36 16.63 9.63
N THR A 32 20.18 17.82 9.06
CA THR A 32 21.29 18.54 8.40
C THR A 32 22.29 19.16 9.38
N ASN A 33 22.01 19.23 10.69
CA ASN A 33 22.87 19.91 11.69
C ASN A 33 22.96 19.17 13.04
N GLY A 34 23.32 17.89 13.05
CA GLY A 34 23.82 17.17 14.24
C GLY A 34 22.92 17.06 15.48
N GLY A 35 21.70 17.60 15.47
CA GLY A 35 20.74 17.51 16.56
C GLY A 35 19.64 16.50 16.26
N LEU A 36 19.35 15.57 17.17
CA LEU A 36 18.22 14.64 17.08
C LEU A 36 16.89 15.43 17.04
N SER A 37 16.42 15.81 15.85
CA SER A 37 15.06 16.33 15.67
C SER A 37 14.14 15.18 15.27
N THR A 38 13.44 14.63 16.24
CA THR A 38 12.27 13.79 15.96
C THR A 38 11.24 14.69 15.28
N ASN A 39 10.85 14.36 14.05
CA ASN A 39 9.77 15.10 13.40
C ASN A 39 8.44 14.83 14.12
N LEU A 40 7.47 15.73 13.97
CA LEU A 40 6.16 15.59 14.62
C LEU A 40 5.28 14.50 13.98
N LEU A 41 5.73 13.87 12.89
CA LEU A 41 5.00 12.77 12.28
C LEU A 41 5.18 11.52 13.15
N ASN A 42 4.05 10.94 13.52
CA ASN A 42 3.96 9.83 14.45
C ASN A 42 4.26 8.51 13.72
N ASN A 43 3.69 7.41 14.19
CA ASN A 43 3.87 6.09 13.60
C ASN A 43 2.69 5.77 12.66
N ILE A 44 2.97 5.00 11.62
CA ILE A 44 1.96 4.28 10.84
C ILE A 44 2.05 2.82 11.26
N TRP A 45 0.91 2.14 11.40
CA TRP A 45 0.86 0.71 11.67
C TRP A 45 -0.39 0.09 11.06
N SER A 46 -0.35 -1.21 10.79
CA SER A 46 -1.55 -1.98 10.40
C SER A 46 -2.25 -2.42 11.67
N GLN A 47 -3.56 -2.18 11.79
CA GLN A 47 -4.33 -2.71 12.92
C GLN A 47 -5.43 -3.64 12.40
N PRO A 48 -5.52 -4.88 12.91
CA PRO A 48 -6.68 -5.72 12.70
C PRO A 48 -7.92 -5.05 13.32
N GLU A 49 -9.03 -5.00 12.59
CA GLU A 49 -10.29 -4.51 13.09
C GLU A 49 -11.22 -5.67 13.44
N GLU A 50 -11.83 -5.62 14.62
CA GLU A 50 -12.84 -6.60 15.04
C GLU A 50 -14.16 -6.27 14.35
N ILE A 51 -14.60 -7.17 13.47
CA ILE A 51 -15.93 -7.10 12.88
C ILE A 51 -16.79 -8.22 13.49
N PHE A 52 -18.01 -7.87 13.87
CA PHE A 52 -19.00 -8.84 14.34
C PHE A 52 -19.88 -9.24 13.15
N PRO A 53 -19.70 -10.45 12.59
CA PRO A 53 -20.51 -10.89 11.45
C PRO A 53 -21.99 -11.00 11.85
N VAL A 54 -22.89 -10.60 10.95
CA VAL A 54 -24.35 -10.74 11.13
C VAL A 54 -24.76 -12.21 11.17
N ASP A 55 -23.96 -13.07 10.55
CA ASP A 55 -24.16 -14.48 10.28
C ASP A 55 -23.19 -15.41 11.04
N GLY A 56 -22.54 -14.92 12.11
CA GLY A 56 -21.66 -15.71 12.99
C GLY A 56 -22.09 -15.72 14.45
N GLN A 57 -21.34 -16.45 15.30
CA GLN A 57 -21.52 -16.39 16.75
C GLN A 57 -21.04 -15.01 17.24
N PRO A 58 -21.91 -14.20 17.87
CA PRO A 58 -21.52 -12.94 18.49
C PRO A 58 -20.39 -13.17 19.49
N GLU A 59 -19.50 -12.18 19.64
CA GLU A 59 -18.41 -12.17 20.63
C GLU A 59 -17.27 -13.18 20.42
N ILE A 60 -17.22 -13.89 19.27
CA ILE A 60 -16.08 -14.72 18.89
C ILE A 60 -15.17 -13.97 17.92
N ARG A 61 -13.91 -13.76 18.31
CA ARG A 61 -12.87 -13.09 17.52
C ARG A 61 -12.55 -13.90 16.26
N GLN A 62 -12.61 -13.29 15.08
CA GLN A 62 -12.24 -13.92 13.81
C GLN A 62 -11.29 -13.02 13.03
N TYR A 63 -10.17 -13.58 12.58
CA TYR A 63 -9.22 -12.89 11.71
C TYR A 63 -9.69 -13.02 10.26
N ALA A 64 -10.05 -11.92 9.61
CA ALA A 64 -10.50 -11.91 8.22
C ALA A 64 -9.67 -10.93 7.37
N PHE A 65 -8.94 -11.45 6.40
CA PHE A 65 -8.33 -10.65 5.34
C PHE A 65 -9.35 -10.51 4.20
N TRP A 66 -9.89 -9.31 3.99
CA TRP A 66 -10.96 -9.08 3.03
C TRP A 66 -10.47 -9.04 1.59
N VAL A 67 -10.46 -10.21 0.94
CA VAL A 67 -11.02 -10.38 -0.41
C VAL A 67 -11.78 -11.71 -0.41
N PRO A 68 -13.12 -11.74 -0.29
CA PRO A 68 -13.85 -13.00 -0.23
C PRO A 68 -13.91 -13.64 -1.63
N VAL A 69 -12.96 -14.52 -1.94
CA VAL A 69 -13.09 -15.46 -3.05
C VAL A 69 -13.59 -16.77 -2.46
N LYS A 70 -14.84 -17.17 -2.74
CA LYS A 70 -15.33 -18.51 -2.34
C LYS A 70 -14.36 -19.55 -2.90
N ASN A 71 -13.99 -20.58 -2.12
CA ASN A 71 -13.15 -21.68 -2.59
C ASN A 71 -13.64 -22.27 -3.92
N HIS A 72 -14.96 -22.36 -4.13
CA HIS A 72 -15.52 -22.76 -5.41
C HIS A 72 -15.16 -21.79 -6.55
N TYR A 73 -15.27 -20.48 -6.35
CA TYR A 73 -14.87 -19.48 -7.35
C TYR A 73 -13.36 -19.39 -7.53
N PHE A 74 -12.55 -19.64 -6.49
CA PHE A 74 -11.08 -19.71 -6.59
C PHE A 74 -10.64 -20.91 -7.41
N GLU A 75 -11.20 -22.09 -7.14
CA GLU A 75 -10.91 -23.31 -7.89
C GLU A 75 -11.50 -23.27 -9.31
N VAL A 76 -12.66 -22.64 -9.51
CA VAL A 76 -13.18 -22.36 -10.87
C VAL A 76 -12.25 -21.38 -11.58
N ALA A 77 -11.87 -20.25 -10.97
CA ALA A 77 -10.99 -19.24 -11.57
C ALA A 77 -9.60 -19.79 -11.93
N LYS A 78 -9.02 -20.68 -11.11
CA LYS A 78 -7.78 -21.41 -11.44
C LYS A 78 -7.90 -22.23 -12.73
N ASN A 79 -9.08 -22.78 -12.99
CA ASN A 79 -9.34 -23.64 -14.15
C ASN A 79 -9.84 -22.87 -15.38
N ILE A 80 -10.08 -21.57 -15.24
CA ILE A 80 -10.36 -20.66 -16.35
C ILE A 80 -9.03 -20.36 -17.06
N LYS A 81 -8.67 -21.23 -18.02
CA LYS A 81 -7.84 -20.83 -19.16
C LYS A 81 -8.79 -20.30 -20.23
N ILE A 82 -9.11 -19.01 -20.18
CA ILE A 82 -9.75 -18.39 -21.34
C ILE A 82 -8.64 -18.10 -22.34
N GLU A 83 -8.63 -18.84 -23.44
CA GLU A 83 -7.84 -18.50 -24.62
C GLU A 83 -8.17 -17.05 -25.01
N GLY A 84 -7.22 -16.15 -24.83
CA GLY A 84 -7.36 -14.72 -25.13
C GLY A 84 -7.60 -13.77 -23.95
N LEU A 85 -7.63 -14.25 -22.70
CA LEU A 85 -7.60 -13.37 -21.53
C LEU A 85 -6.15 -13.17 -21.04
N GLU A 86 -5.47 -12.21 -21.66
CA GLU A 86 -4.33 -11.51 -21.04
C GLU A 86 -4.87 -10.58 -19.93
N LEU A 87 -5.20 -11.17 -18.78
CA LEU A 87 -5.20 -10.44 -17.51
C LEU A 87 -3.71 -10.20 -17.23
N GLU A 88 -3.16 -9.00 -17.31
CA GLU A 88 -3.26 -8.03 -16.22
C GLU A 88 -2.87 -6.60 -16.65
N ARG A 89 -2.22 -6.40 -17.80
CA ARG A 89 -1.73 -5.08 -18.28
C ARG A 89 -2.40 -4.62 -19.57
N SER A 90 -2.44 -5.49 -20.60
CA SER A 90 -3.02 -5.18 -21.92
C SER A 90 -4.48 -4.77 -21.82
N PHE A 91 -5.26 -5.48 -20.99
CA PHE A 91 -6.65 -5.13 -20.72
C PHE A 91 -6.79 -3.74 -20.10
N LEU A 92 -6.06 -3.44 -19.03
CA LEU A 92 -6.13 -2.14 -18.35
C LEU A 92 -5.72 -1.00 -19.29
N HIS A 93 -4.67 -1.19 -20.07
CA HIS A 93 -4.27 -0.23 -21.10
C HIS A 93 -5.36 -0.04 -22.16
N SER A 94 -5.95 -1.12 -22.70
CA SER A 94 -6.99 -1.03 -23.73
C SER A 94 -8.28 -0.36 -23.24
N LYS A 95 -8.63 -0.54 -21.96
CA LYS A 95 -9.88 -0.04 -21.39
C LYS A 95 -9.76 1.35 -20.80
N PHE A 96 -8.64 1.66 -20.16
CA PHE A 96 -8.47 2.88 -19.38
C PHE A 96 -7.32 3.75 -19.88
N ASN A 97 -6.57 3.30 -20.90
CA ASN A 97 -5.37 3.97 -21.42
C ASN A 97 -4.33 4.25 -20.31
N VAL A 98 -4.25 3.34 -19.33
CA VAL A 98 -3.30 3.43 -18.21
C VAL A 98 -2.01 2.67 -18.55
N THR A 99 -0.88 3.28 -18.20
CA THR A 99 0.46 2.76 -18.51
C THR A 99 1.20 2.23 -17.26
N PRO A 100 1.22 2.93 -16.12
CA PRO A 100 1.55 2.35 -14.83
C PRO A 100 0.30 1.88 -14.08
N ILE A 101 0.47 0.88 -13.22
CA ILE A 101 -0.53 0.43 -12.26
C ILE A 101 0.13 0.24 -10.90
N ASP A 102 -0.62 0.51 -9.84
CA ASP A 102 -0.19 0.38 -8.45
C ASP A 102 -1.42 0.04 -7.57
N MET A 103 -1.20 -0.23 -6.29
CA MET A 103 -2.24 -0.76 -5.40
C MET A 103 -2.89 0.28 -4.48
N GLU A 104 -2.32 1.48 -4.34
CA GLU A 104 -2.79 2.46 -3.34
C GLU A 104 -3.27 3.80 -3.92
N SER A 105 -2.75 4.25 -5.07
CA SER A 105 -2.95 5.62 -5.54
C SER A 105 -4.42 5.94 -5.83
N ALA A 106 -5.19 5.01 -6.37
CA ALA A 106 -6.63 5.20 -6.60
C ALA A 106 -7.42 5.35 -5.30
N SER A 107 -7.07 4.59 -4.25
CA SER A 107 -7.72 4.68 -2.93
C SER A 107 -7.43 6.02 -2.27
N VAL A 108 -6.16 6.46 -2.26
CA VAL A 108 -5.77 7.76 -1.70
C VAL A 108 -6.39 8.92 -2.49
N ALA A 109 -6.47 8.81 -3.82
CA ALA A 109 -7.14 9.80 -4.67
C ALA A 109 -8.63 9.91 -4.32
N LEU A 110 -9.32 8.78 -4.11
CA LEU A 110 -10.73 8.76 -3.74
C LEU A 110 -10.99 9.46 -2.41
N VAL A 111 -10.20 9.14 -1.38
CA VAL A 111 -10.30 9.78 -0.06
C VAL A 111 -9.99 11.28 -0.17
N SER A 112 -8.92 11.65 -0.89
CA SER A 112 -8.57 13.07 -1.10
C SER A 112 -9.70 13.82 -1.81
N HIS A 113 -10.32 13.21 -2.82
CA HIS A 113 -11.47 13.77 -3.53
C HIS A 113 -12.68 13.98 -2.60
N GLN A 114 -13.02 12.99 -1.76
CA GLN A 114 -14.09 13.10 -0.77
C GLN A 114 -13.86 14.25 0.21
N HIS A 115 -12.60 14.49 0.59
CA HIS A 115 -12.21 15.57 1.50
C HIS A 115 -11.92 16.91 0.80
N ARG A 116 -12.09 17.01 -0.53
CA ARG A 116 -11.77 18.20 -1.34
C ARG A 116 -10.30 18.63 -1.20
N THR A 117 -9.40 17.69 -0.99
CA THR A 117 -7.96 17.92 -0.89
C THR A 117 -7.32 17.66 -2.25
N PRO A 118 -6.55 18.62 -2.81
CA PRO A 118 -5.77 18.38 -4.03
C PRO A 118 -4.79 17.21 -3.83
N PHE A 119 -4.71 16.33 -4.81
CA PHE A 119 -3.90 15.12 -4.75
C PHE A 119 -3.04 14.95 -6.00
N ILE A 120 -1.78 14.57 -5.79
CA ILE A 120 -0.85 14.17 -6.84
C ILE A 120 -0.06 12.95 -6.36
N ALA A 121 0.08 11.94 -7.22
CA ALA A 121 0.88 10.76 -6.96
C ALA A 121 2.17 10.79 -7.79
N PHE A 122 3.32 10.55 -7.15
CA PHE A 122 4.60 10.33 -7.81
C PHE A 122 4.95 8.85 -7.71
N ARG A 123 4.99 8.16 -8.85
CA ARG A 123 5.31 6.74 -8.95
C ARG A 123 6.46 6.55 -9.95
N ALA A 124 7.27 5.53 -9.70
CA ALA A 124 8.29 5.05 -10.64
C ALA A 124 8.15 3.53 -10.79
N LEU A 125 8.52 3.00 -11.94
CA LEU A 125 8.33 1.59 -12.27
C LEU A 125 9.36 0.72 -11.55
N SER A 126 8.89 -0.30 -10.84
CA SER A 126 9.70 -1.35 -10.20
C SER A 126 9.74 -2.65 -10.99
N ASP A 127 8.83 -2.82 -11.95
CA ASP A 127 8.67 -4.02 -12.76
C ASP A 127 7.73 -3.69 -13.94
N LEU A 128 7.39 -4.71 -14.73
CA LEU A 128 6.57 -4.58 -15.92
C LEU A 128 5.11 -5.03 -15.75
N ALA A 129 4.68 -5.37 -14.53
CA ALA A 129 3.35 -5.88 -14.20
C ALA A 129 2.91 -7.02 -15.15
N GLY A 130 3.76 -8.04 -15.28
CA GLY A 130 3.55 -9.17 -16.19
C GLY A 130 3.88 -8.90 -17.66
N GLY A 131 4.35 -7.70 -18.01
CA GLY A 131 4.77 -7.36 -19.38
C GLY A 131 6.20 -7.81 -19.76
N GLY A 132 6.93 -8.49 -18.87
CA GLY A 132 8.28 -8.99 -19.10
C GLY A 132 8.30 -10.46 -19.53
N SER A 133 9.44 -10.92 -20.08
CA SER A 133 9.67 -12.33 -20.38
C SER A 133 10.23 -13.13 -19.19
N SER A 134 10.34 -12.49 -18.02
CA SER A 134 10.90 -13.05 -16.80
C SER A 134 9.88 -13.94 -16.08
N SER A 135 10.36 -15.00 -15.44
CA SER A 135 9.54 -15.87 -14.60
C SER A 135 9.39 -15.37 -13.16
N SER A 136 10.02 -14.25 -12.82
CA SER A 136 10.11 -13.72 -11.45
C SER A 136 9.87 -12.22 -11.44
N ASN A 137 9.11 -11.75 -10.46
CA ASN A 137 8.82 -10.33 -10.25
C ASN A 137 10.12 -9.54 -9.97
N GLU A 138 10.44 -8.57 -10.84
CA GLU A 138 11.62 -7.73 -10.72
C GLU A 138 11.48 -6.60 -9.70
N ALA A 139 10.31 -6.44 -9.07
CA ALA A 139 10.09 -5.42 -8.04
C ALA A 139 11.08 -5.54 -6.88
N ALA A 140 11.54 -6.75 -6.55
CA ALA A 140 12.57 -6.96 -5.53
C ALA A 140 13.95 -6.39 -5.94
N ILE A 141 14.24 -6.30 -7.23
CA ILE A 141 15.50 -5.79 -7.78
C ILE A 141 15.42 -4.27 -7.94
N PHE A 142 14.36 -3.76 -8.56
CA PHE A 142 14.26 -2.35 -8.92
C PHE A 142 13.46 -1.51 -7.91
N GLY A 143 12.83 -2.11 -6.90
CA GLY A 143 12.00 -1.39 -5.93
C GLY A 143 12.73 -0.24 -5.23
N SER A 144 13.99 -0.44 -4.80
CA SER A 144 14.79 0.62 -4.19
C SER A 144 15.11 1.76 -5.17
N LEU A 145 15.39 1.45 -6.43
CA LEU A 145 15.64 2.45 -7.47
C LEU A 145 14.37 3.24 -7.81
N ALA A 146 13.24 2.55 -7.95
CA ALA A 146 11.94 3.16 -8.18
C ALA A 146 11.57 4.13 -7.03
N ALA A 147 11.74 3.70 -5.78
CA ALA A 147 11.51 4.54 -4.61
C ALA A 147 12.38 5.81 -4.62
N GLN A 148 13.69 5.67 -4.90
CA GLN A 148 14.61 6.81 -4.98
C GLN A 148 14.20 7.79 -6.08
N ASN A 149 13.86 7.29 -7.27
CA ASN A 149 13.43 8.13 -8.40
C ASN A 149 12.13 8.89 -8.08
N ALA A 150 11.14 8.23 -7.49
CA ALA A 150 9.88 8.86 -7.10
C ALA A 150 10.11 10.00 -6.07
N VAL A 151 10.97 9.77 -5.07
CA VAL A 151 11.32 10.77 -4.07
C VAL A 151 12.09 11.95 -4.68
N GLN A 152 13.03 11.71 -5.59
CA GLN A 152 13.75 12.79 -6.26
C GLN A 152 12.82 13.71 -7.05
N VAL A 153 11.86 13.14 -7.79
CA VAL A 153 10.86 13.92 -8.53
C VAL A 153 9.98 14.71 -7.57
N LEU A 154 9.51 14.10 -6.48
CA LEU A 154 8.72 14.78 -5.45
C LEU A 154 9.47 15.99 -4.85
N ILE A 155 10.73 15.81 -4.45
CA ILE A 155 11.55 16.89 -3.88
C ILE A 155 11.71 18.03 -4.88
N ARG A 156 12.00 17.70 -6.15
CA ARG A 156 12.14 18.72 -7.20
C ARG A 156 10.83 19.45 -7.47
N PHE A 157 9.70 18.75 -7.48
CA PHE A 157 8.38 19.33 -7.65
C PHE A 157 8.06 20.31 -6.50
N ILE A 158 8.29 19.89 -5.25
CA ILE A 158 8.08 20.75 -4.07
C ILE A 158 8.95 22.01 -4.16
N ALA A 159 10.22 21.86 -4.53
CA ALA A 159 11.13 23.01 -4.69
C ALA A 159 10.63 24.01 -5.74
N LEU A 160 10.01 23.54 -6.83
CA LEU A 160 9.43 24.40 -7.87
C LEU A 160 8.08 25.00 -7.47
N LEU A 161 7.31 24.31 -6.63
CA LEU A 161 6.00 24.78 -6.15
C LEU A 161 6.12 25.98 -5.21
N PHE A 162 7.24 26.07 -4.47
CA PHE A 162 7.52 27.14 -3.51
C PHE A 162 8.67 28.07 -3.95
N ALA A 163 9.06 28.02 -5.23
CA ALA A 163 10.00 28.96 -5.84
C ALA A 163 9.30 30.28 -6.20
#